data_AF-X1LS52-F1
#
_entry.id   AF-X1LS52-F1
#
_cell.length_a   1.000
_cell.length_b   1.000
_cell.length_c   1.000
_cell.angle_alpha   90.00
_cell.angle_beta   90.00
_cell.angle_gamma   90.00
#
_symmetry.space_group_name_H-M   'P 1'
#
loop_
_entity.id
_entity.type
_entity.pdbx_description
1 polymer ?
#
loop_
_entity_poly.entity_id
_entity_poly.type
_entity_poly.pdbx_seq_one_letter_code
_entity_poly.pdbx_strand_id
1 'polypeptide(L)'
;MRGSFVYAVLLLDVGDKQYTQRAFDVIEKTISIQDQEPNSKSCGVWPYYMEEPLATKKAPIDYNWADFNAVSLLDVWMGHQKEIPDALKPIIKNSIILAAKAVQKRNCQPGYTNIAIMGTYVTYMVSHLFDLQEMKDYAQKRLKTFYDYTLDKGGFSEYNSPTYTIVALDELDRMKRHIVEPSAKQMIDSLYSIGWEMIARHYHQPTGQWAGPHSRSYSSLVRPSFYAILKEGSNGKIVTGIEEKRRDVKIKHQIPEYLLHYFLSPEYPRTENDVFEKVEPQVIGTCY
;
A
#
# COMPACT_ATOMS: atom_id res chain seq x y z
N MET A 1 -5.41 11.04 11.84
CA MET A 1 -4.95 9.76 12.45
C MET A 1 -3.78 9.11 11.70
N ARG A 2 -3.89 8.77 10.40
CA ARG A 2 -2.83 8.10 9.63
C ARG A 2 -1.46 8.77 9.72
N GLY A 3 -1.40 10.10 9.58
CA GLY A 3 -0.16 10.86 9.71
C GLY A 3 0.50 10.72 11.09
N SER A 4 -0.28 10.53 12.16
CA SER A 4 0.23 10.33 13.52
C SER A 4 0.94 8.98 13.66
N PHE A 5 0.35 7.90 13.14
CA PHE A 5 1.03 6.59 13.17
C PHE A 5 2.26 6.57 12.27
N VAL A 6 2.19 7.16 11.05
CA VAL A 6 3.38 7.29 10.19
C VAL A 6 4.49 8.07 10.91
N TYR A 7 4.15 9.17 11.58
CA TYR A 7 5.11 9.93 12.37
C TYR A 7 5.73 9.08 13.49
N ALA A 8 4.93 8.34 14.25
CA ALA A 8 5.43 7.46 15.29
C ALA A 8 6.35 6.35 14.75
N VAL A 9 6.00 5.74 13.61
CA VAL A 9 6.86 4.75 12.93
C VAL A 9 8.21 5.38 12.57
N LEU A 10 8.21 6.59 11.99
CA LEU A 10 9.45 7.29 11.64
C LEU A 10 10.31 7.61 12.87
N LEU A 11 9.70 8.03 13.99
CA LEU A 11 10.43 8.27 15.23
C LEU A 11 11.10 7.00 15.76
N LEU A 12 10.42 5.86 15.67
CA LEU A 12 10.98 4.57 16.08
C LEU A 12 12.08 4.09 15.11
N ASP A 13 11.89 4.28 13.81
CA ASP A 13 12.84 3.88 12.76
C ASP A 13 14.18 4.64 12.84
N VAL A 14 14.19 5.86 13.39
CA VAL A 14 15.43 6.60 13.67
C VAL A 14 16.30 5.89 14.72
N GLY A 15 15.70 5.13 15.63
CA GLY A 15 16.42 4.39 16.68
C GLY A 15 17.02 5.26 17.79
N ASP A 16 16.70 6.56 17.82
CA ASP A 16 17.15 7.47 18.87
C ASP A 16 16.18 7.43 20.07
N LYS A 17 16.73 7.03 21.23
CA LYS A 17 15.98 6.84 22.48
C LYS A 17 15.23 8.09 22.94
N GLN A 18 15.68 9.29 22.56
CA GLN A 18 14.99 10.52 22.94
C GLN A 18 13.59 10.65 22.31
N TYR A 19 13.33 9.95 21.20
CA TYR A 19 12.05 9.99 20.50
C TYR A 19 11.12 8.84 20.84
N THR A 20 11.62 7.78 21.49
CA THR A 20 10.87 6.56 21.78
C THR A 20 9.62 6.83 22.60
N GLN A 21 9.72 7.59 23.69
CA GLN A 21 8.56 7.90 24.53
C GLN A 21 7.50 8.66 23.74
N ARG A 22 7.89 9.69 22.99
CA ARG A 22 6.97 10.46 22.14
C ARG A 22 6.27 9.56 21.12
N ALA A 23 6.97 8.61 20.51
CA ALA A 23 6.37 7.70 19.55
C ALA A 23 5.26 6.87 20.21
N PHE A 24 5.51 6.32 21.40
CA PHE A 24 4.53 5.53 22.12
C PHE A 24 3.35 6.36 22.65
N ASP A 25 3.59 7.59 23.12
CA ASP A 25 2.51 8.51 23.51
C ASP A 25 1.58 8.82 22.32
N VAL A 26 2.15 9.04 21.13
CA VAL A 26 1.39 9.28 19.90
C VAL A 26 0.60 8.03 19.49
N ILE A 27 1.21 6.84 19.58
CA ILE A 27 0.54 5.57 19.27
C ILE A 27 -0.65 5.34 20.20
N GLU A 28 -0.43 5.43 21.52
CA GLU A 28 -1.46 5.23 22.52
C GLU A 28 -2.60 6.23 22.34
N LYS A 29 -2.26 7.52 22.18
CA LYS A 29 -3.28 8.56 21.97
C LYS A 29 -4.07 8.35 20.68
N THR A 30 -3.42 7.90 19.62
CA THR A 30 -4.11 7.66 18.34
C THR A 30 -5.00 6.41 18.42
N ILE A 31 -4.56 5.35 19.11
CA ILE A 31 -5.39 4.16 19.37
C ILE A 31 -6.62 4.51 20.21
N SER A 32 -6.50 5.44 21.17
CA SER A 32 -7.61 5.87 22.02
C SER A 32 -8.76 6.53 21.23
N ILE A 33 -8.56 6.85 19.95
CA ILE A 33 -9.54 7.48 19.07
C ILE A 33 -10.21 6.43 18.14
N GLN A 34 -9.71 5.19 18.11
CA GLN A 34 -10.36 4.08 17.43
C GLN A 34 -11.70 3.80 18.10
N ASP A 35 -12.74 3.54 17.31
CA ASP A 35 -13.97 2.96 17.83
C ASP A 35 -13.70 1.50 18.21
N GLN A 36 -13.76 1.17 19.50
CA GLN A 36 -13.51 -0.18 20.02
C GLN A 36 -14.77 -0.83 20.59
N GLU A 37 -15.94 -0.20 20.44
CA GLU A 37 -17.20 -0.70 20.97
C GLU A 37 -17.65 -1.93 20.16
N PRO A 38 -17.75 -3.14 20.75
CA PRO A 38 -17.94 -4.38 19.98
C PRO A 38 -19.20 -4.41 19.11
N ASN A 39 -20.26 -3.74 19.55
CA ASN A 39 -21.55 -3.68 18.85
C ASN A 39 -21.67 -2.48 17.91
N SER A 40 -20.65 -1.60 17.86
CA SER A 40 -20.67 -0.46 16.96
C SER A 40 -20.53 -0.89 15.51
N LYS A 41 -21.24 -0.20 14.61
CA LYS A 41 -21.12 -0.43 13.16
C LYS A 41 -19.70 -0.17 12.66
N SER A 42 -18.99 0.76 13.29
CA SER A 42 -17.63 1.20 12.97
C SER A 42 -16.55 0.66 13.90
N CYS A 43 -16.85 -0.35 14.72
CA CYS A 43 -15.85 -1.02 15.54
C CYS A 43 -14.61 -1.39 14.70
N GLY A 44 -13.42 -0.98 15.15
CA GLY A 44 -12.14 -1.13 14.47
C GLY A 44 -11.71 0.04 13.59
N VAL A 45 -12.54 1.07 13.41
CA VAL A 45 -12.29 2.20 12.50
C VAL A 45 -11.88 3.45 13.28
N TRP A 46 -11.09 4.32 12.66
CA TRP A 46 -10.77 5.66 13.15
C TRP A 46 -11.54 6.74 12.38
N PRO A 47 -11.94 7.85 13.02
CA PRO A 47 -12.41 9.01 12.30
C PRO A 47 -11.27 9.66 11.50
N TYR A 48 -11.66 10.42 10.46
CA TYR A 48 -10.72 11.22 9.68
C TYR A 48 -10.09 12.33 10.54
N TYR A 49 -10.95 13.06 11.26
CA TYR A 49 -10.62 14.18 12.15
C TYR A 49 -10.90 13.81 13.60
N MET A 50 -10.10 14.34 14.54
CA MET A 50 -10.34 14.11 15.97
C MET A 50 -11.61 14.82 16.46
N GLU A 51 -11.88 15.97 15.85
CA GLU A 51 -12.97 16.90 16.12
C GLU A 51 -14.33 16.37 15.64
N GLU A 52 -14.33 15.29 14.86
CA GLU A 52 -15.55 14.64 14.37
C GLU A 52 -15.57 13.14 14.73
N PRO A 53 -15.79 12.79 16.00
CA PRO A 53 -15.82 11.40 16.46
C PRO A 53 -16.89 10.57 15.74
N LEU A 54 -16.60 9.28 15.49
CA LEU A 54 -17.48 8.37 14.77
C LEU A 54 -18.87 8.23 15.41
N ALA A 55 -18.95 8.24 16.74
CA ALA A 55 -20.20 8.10 17.49
C ALA A 55 -21.21 9.23 17.20
N THR A 56 -20.73 10.43 16.88
CA THR A 56 -21.55 11.62 16.61
C THR A 56 -21.50 12.05 15.15
N LYS A 57 -20.78 11.31 14.31
CA LYS A 57 -20.55 11.67 12.91
C LYS A 57 -21.84 11.59 12.11
N LYS A 58 -22.14 12.67 11.38
CA LYS A 58 -23.30 12.73 10.47
C LYS A 58 -22.96 12.32 9.03
N ALA A 59 -21.74 12.61 8.60
CA ALA A 59 -21.26 12.19 7.28
C ALA A 59 -20.97 10.67 7.26
N PRO A 60 -20.97 10.02 6.07
CA PRO A 60 -20.63 8.61 5.96
C PRO A 60 -19.28 8.28 6.60
N ILE A 61 -19.22 7.12 7.24
CA ILE A 61 -17.99 6.61 7.84
C ILE A 61 -17.07 6.13 6.72
N ASP A 62 -15.84 6.62 6.73
CA ASP A 62 -14.81 6.12 5.83
C ASP A 62 -14.10 4.92 6.45
N TYR A 63 -14.53 3.73 6.06
CA TYR A 63 -13.94 2.48 6.55
C TYR A 63 -12.51 2.23 6.04
N ASN A 64 -12.00 3.00 5.07
CA ASN A 64 -10.60 2.88 4.61
C ASN A 64 -9.60 3.17 5.73
N TRP A 65 -10.04 3.91 6.76
CA TRP A 65 -9.20 4.25 7.91
C TRP A 65 -8.81 3.04 8.75
N ALA A 66 -9.53 1.92 8.66
CA ALA A 66 -9.06 0.66 9.24
C ALA A 66 -7.80 0.15 8.51
N ASP A 67 -7.85 0.09 7.18
CA ASP A 67 -6.72 -0.35 6.34
C ASP A 67 -5.48 0.54 6.56
N PHE A 68 -5.65 1.86 6.43
CA PHE A 68 -4.54 2.81 6.50
C PHE A 68 -3.79 2.80 7.82
N ASN A 69 -4.51 2.77 8.94
CA ASN A 69 -3.90 2.82 10.27
C ASN A 69 -3.33 1.46 10.67
N ALA A 70 -3.99 0.35 10.29
CA ALA A 70 -3.50 -0.99 10.59
C ALA A 70 -2.17 -1.28 9.90
N VAL A 71 -1.94 -0.80 8.67
CA VAL A 71 -0.63 -0.91 7.99
C VAL A 71 0.48 -0.31 8.85
N SER A 72 0.28 0.89 9.39
CA SER A 72 1.30 1.57 10.21
C SER A 72 1.47 0.91 11.58
N LEU A 73 0.38 0.45 12.20
CA LEU A 73 0.45 -0.29 13.47
C LEU A 73 1.15 -1.64 13.32
N LEU A 74 1.00 -2.31 12.17
CA LEU A 74 1.74 -3.53 11.85
C LEU A 74 3.24 -3.25 11.73
N ASP A 75 3.65 -2.11 11.16
CA ASP A 75 5.06 -1.70 11.13
C ASP A 75 5.63 -1.46 12.53
N VAL A 76 4.85 -0.86 13.43
CA VAL A 76 5.22 -0.73 14.85
C VAL A 76 5.37 -2.11 15.48
N TRP A 77 4.35 -2.97 15.34
CA TRP A 77 4.31 -4.27 15.99
C TRP A 77 5.46 -5.19 15.56
N MET A 78 5.73 -5.27 14.25
CA MET A 78 6.75 -6.17 13.70
C MET A 78 8.16 -5.59 13.76
N GLY A 79 8.30 -4.27 13.60
CA GLY A 79 9.61 -3.62 13.55
C GLY A 79 10.22 -3.31 14.92
N HIS A 80 9.37 -3.07 15.93
CA HIS A 80 9.79 -2.45 17.20
C HIS A 80 9.29 -3.21 18.43
N GLN A 81 9.02 -4.51 18.30
CA GLN A 81 8.37 -5.30 19.36
C GLN A 81 9.15 -5.29 20.68
N LYS A 82 10.48 -5.19 20.63
CA LYS A 82 11.38 -5.20 21.79
C LYS A 82 11.29 -3.89 22.58
N GLU A 83 11.03 -2.80 21.88
CA GLU A 83 10.97 -1.45 22.40
C GLU A 83 9.57 -1.11 22.94
N ILE A 84 8.51 -1.79 22.46
CA ILE A 84 7.13 -1.56 22.94
C ILE A 84 7.03 -1.86 24.44
N PRO A 85 6.56 -0.91 25.26
CA PRO A 85 6.30 -1.13 26.69
C PRO A 85 5.30 -2.28 26.89
N ASP A 86 5.51 -3.13 27.90
CA ASP A 86 4.67 -4.31 28.11
C ASP A 86 3.19 -3.99 28.32
N ALA A 87 2.88 -2.85 28.95
CA ALA A 87 1.51 -2.37 29.10
C ALA A 87 0.85 -1.96 27.76
N LEU A 88 1.64 -1.51 26.77
CA LEU A 88 1.14 -1.03 25.48
C LEU A 88 0.98 -2.15 24.44
N LYS A 89 1.73 -3.26 24.57
CA LYS A 89 1.62 -4.44 23.70
C LYS A 89 0.16 -4.94 23.54
N PRO A 90 -0.60 -5.24 24.61
CA PRO A 90 -1.97 -5.73 24.46
C PRO A 90 -2.89 -4.70 23.79
N ILE A 91 -2.67 -3.40 24.03
CA ILE A 91 -3.44 -2.30 23.43
C ILE A 91 -3.22 -2.24 21.91
N ILE A 92 -1.97 -2.25 21.47
CA ILE A 92 -1.61 -2.27 20.04
C ILE A 92 -2.17 -3.53 19.36
N LYS A 93 -1.95 -4.71 19.96
CA LYS A 93 -2.45 -5.98 19.43
C LYS A 93 -3.97 -5.94 19.24
N ASN A 94 -4.71 -5.52 20.26
CA ASN A 94 -6.17 -5.44 20.18
C ASN A 94 -6.62 -4.46 19.09
N SER A 95 -6.01 -3.28 19.02
CA SER A 95 -6.33 -2.26 18.02
C SER A 95 -6.14 -2.77 16.59
N ILE A 96 -5.04 -3.48 16.33
CA ILE A 96 -4.76 -4.11 15.03
C ILE A 96 -5.81 -5.18 14.69
N ILE A 97 -6.16 -6.04 15.65
CA ILE A 97 -7.15 -7.11 15.44
C ILE A 97 -8.53 -6.51 15.12
N LEU A 98 -8.96 -5.47 15.85
CA LEU A 98 -10.22 -4.78 15.58
C LEU A 98 -10.23 -4.15 14.18
N ALA A 99 -9.14 -3.51 13.78
CA ALA A 99 -9.00 -2.94 12.44
C ALA A 99 -9.08 -4.02 11.35
N ALA A 100 -8.40 -5.15 11.52
CA ALA A 100 -8.47 -6.26 10.57
C ALA A 100 -9.88 -6.87 10.47
N LYS A 101 -10.60 -6.98 11.59
CA LYS A 101 -12.01 -7.39 11.60
C LYS A 101 -12.90 -6.38 10.86
N ALA A 102 -12.66 -5.08 11.01
CA ALA A 102 -13.35 -4.05 10.23
C ALA A 102 -13.09 -4.19 8.73
N VAL A 103 -11.83 -4.43 8.33
CA VAL A 103 -11.46 -4.70 6.93
C VAL A 103 -12.18 -5.94 6.39
N GLN A 104 -12.16 -7.04 7.15
CA GLN A 104 -12.84 -8.28 6.79
C GLN A 104 -14.35 -8.10 6.63
N LYS A 105 -15.00 -7.41 7.59
CA LYS A 105 -16.44 -7.11 7.57
C LYS A 105 -16.82 -6.27 6.34
N ARG A 106 -16.01 -5.27 6.00
CA ARG A 106 -16.25 -4.40 4.85
C ARG A 106 -16.06 -5.13 3.53
N ASN A 107 -15.07 -6.03 3.46
CA ASN A 107 -14.75 -6.85 2.29
C ASN A 107 -14.71 -6.07 0.97
N CYS A 108 -13.90 -5.00 0.92
CA CYS A 108 -13.79 -4.15 -0.26
C CYS A 108 -13.32 -4.95 -1.49
N GLN A 109 -13.95 -4.70 -2.65
CA GLN A 109 -13.75 -5.45 -3.89
C GLN A 109 -12.41 -5.10 -4.57
N PRO A 110 -11.86 -5.99 -5.42
CA PRO A 110 -10.53 -5.82 -6.00
C PRO A 110 -10.37 -4.60 -6.92
N GLY A 111 -11.47 -4.07 -7.48
CA GLY A 111 -11.45 -2.88 -8.34
C GLY A 111 -11.12 -1.56 -7.63
N TYR A 112 -11.06 -1.55 -6.30
CA TYR A 112 -10.54 -0.41 -5.53
C TYR A 112 -9.12 -0.74 -5.06
N THR A 113 -8.16 -0.70 -6.00
CA THR A 113 -6.86 -1.39 -5.90
C THR A 113 -6.13 -1.12 -4.59
N ASN A 114 -5.99 0.15 -4.20
CA ASN A 114 -5.22 0.50 -3.00
C ASN A 114 -5.84 -0.01 -1.70
N ILE A 115 -7.17 -0.09 -1.62
CA ILE A 115 -7.87 -0.63 -0.45
C ILE A 115 -7.91 -2.16 -0.51
N ALA A 116 -8.07 -2.72 -1.71
CA ALA A 116 -8.00 -4.15 -1.94
C ALA A 116 -6.66 -4.73 -1.45
N ILE A 117 -5.56 -4.08 -1.84
CA ILE A 117 -4.20 -4.52 -1.53
C ILE A 117 -3.83 -4.30 -0.07
N MET A 118 -4.10 -3.11 0.49
CA MET A 118 -3.86 -2.84 1.92
C MET A 118 -4.67 -3.76 2.82
N GLY A 119 -5.95 -3.96 2.51
CA GLY A 119 -6.81 -4.85 3.29
C GLY A 119 -6.38 -6.32 3.20
N THR A 120 -5.84 -6.73 2.05
CA THR A 120 -5.20 -8.05 1.90
C THR A 120 -4.01 -8.17 2.83
N TYR A 121 -3.08 -7.21 2.78
CA TYR A 121 -1.90 -7.21 3.63
C TYR A 121 -2.27 -7.24 5.12
N VAL A 122 -3.18 -6.36 5.55
CA VAL A 122 -3.63 -6.27 6.95
C VAL A 122 -4.23 -7.60 7.41
N THR A 123 -5.20 -8.15 6.70
CA THR A 123 -5.86 -9.40 7.13
C THR A 123 -4.94 -10.62 7.05
N TYR A 124 -4.03 -10.65 6.06
CA TYR A 124 -3.03 -11.71 5.95
C TYR A 124 -2.06 -11.67 7.13
N MET A 125 -1.43 -10.53 7.41
CA MET A 125 -0.46 -10.43 8.50
C MET A 125 -1.10 -10.66 9.86
N VAL A 126 -2.27 -10.06 10.13
CA VAL A 126 -2.94 -10.19 11.42
C VAL A 126 -3.37 -11.62 11.70
N SER A 127 -3.87 -12.34 10.69
CA SER A 127 -4.28 -13.74 10.85
C SER A 127 -3.12 -14.69 11.16
N HIS A 128 -1.92 -14.43 10.61
CA HIS A 128 -0.73 -15.24 10.85
C HIS A 128 -0.02 -14.84 12.17
N LEU A 129 0.14 -13.54 12.44
CA LEU A 129 0.80 -13.04 13.65
C LEU A 129 0.05 -13.37 14.94
N PHE A 130 -1.28 -13.41 14.90
CA PHE A 130 -2.12 -13.62 16.08
C PHE A 130 -2.95 -14.89 16.03
N ASP A 131 -2.62 -15.79 15.10
CA ASP A 131 -3.24 -17.12 14.94
C ASP A 131 -4.77 -17.09 14.84
N LEU A 132 -5.32 -16.17 14.04
CA LEU A 132 -6.76 -16.03 13.82
C LEU A 132 -7.21 -16.92 12.65
N GLN A 133 -7.50 -18.19 12.96
CA GLN A 133 -7.76 -19.21 11.92
C GLN A 133 -8.86 -18.82 10.92
N GLU A 134 -10.00 -18.29 11.38
CA GLU A 134 -11.10 -17.84 10.51
C GLU A 134 -10.68 -16.72 9.53
N MET A 135 -9.69 -15.90 9.91
CA MET A 135 -9.20 -14.81 9.07
C MET A 135 -8.12 -15.28 8.07
N LYS A 136 -7.44 -16.41 8.33
CA LYS A 136 -6.45 -16.96 7.38
C LYS A 136 -7.11 -17.34 6.06
N ASP A 137 -8.22 -18.09 6.13
CA ASP A 137 -8.97 -18.52 4.94
C ASP A 137 -9.51 -17.31 4.15
N TYR A 138 -10.02 -16.31 4.88
CA TYR A 138 -10.46 -15.05 4.30
C TYR A 138 -9.32 -14.32 3.57
N ALA A 139 -8.16 -14.17 4.22
CA ALA A 139 -7.03 -13.44 3.67
C ALA A 139 -6.43 -14.13 2.44
N GLN A 140 -6.32 -15.46 2.45
CA GLN A 140 -5.87 -16.25 1.31
C GLN A 140 -6.84 -16.10 0.12
N LYS A 141 -8.15 -16.23 0.37
CA LYS A 141 -9.17 -16.04 -0.67
C LYS A 141 -9.12 -14.62 -1.23
N ARG A 142 -8.96 -13.60 -0.36
CA ARG A 142 -8.86 -12.20 -0.76
C ARG A 142 -7.66 -11.93 -1.66
N LEU A 143 -6.47 -12.45 -1.30
CA LEU A 143 -5.27 -12.36 -2.13
C LEU A 143 -5.50 -13.00 -3.50
N LYS A 144 -6.05 -14.21 -3.52
CA LYS A 144 -6.34 -14.91 -4.77
C LYS A 144 -7.34 -14.15 -5.65
N THR A 145 -8.43 -13.64 -5.07
CA THR A 145 -9.42 -12.84 -5.79
C THR A 145 -8.80 -11.57 -6.38
N PHE A 146 -7.94 -10.88 -5.62
CA PHE A 146 -7.23 -9.70 -6.14
C PHE A 146 -6.29 -10.06 -7.29
N TYR A 147 -5.50 -11.13 -7.12
CA TYR A 147 -4.61 -11.65 -8.16
C TYR A 147 -5.35 -12.02 -9.46
N ASP A 148 -6.37 -12.87 -9.36
CA ASP A 148 -7.16 -13.31 -10.52
C ASP A 148 -7.81 -12.11 -11.23
N TYR A 149 -8.34 -11.15 -10.47
CA TYR A 149 -8.95 -9.94 -11.02
C TYR A 149 -7.93 -9.05 -11.75
N THR A 150 -6.74 -8.85 -11.18
CA THR A 150 -5.69 -8.06 -11.83
C THR A 150 -5.20 -8.73 -13.12
N LEU A 151 -5.07 -10.06 -13.15
CA LEU A 151 -4.74 -10.79 -14.38
C LEU A 151 -5.84 -10.69 -15.44
N ASP A 152 -7.11 -10.78 -15.02
CA ASP A 152 -8.24 -10.61 -15.92
C ASP A 152 -8.23 -9.23 -16.58
N LYS A 153 -8.00 -8.17 -15.79
CA LYS A 153 -7.93 -6.78 -16.28
C LYS A 153 -6.63 -6.39 -16.99
N GLY A 154 -5.59 -7.22 -16.90
CA GLY A 154 -4.27 -6.91 -17.47
C GLY A 154 -3.50 -5.80 -16.74
N GLY A 155 -3.91 -5.44 -15.52
CA GLY A 155 -3.32 -4.35 -14.75
C GLY A 155 -4.18 -3.92 -13.55
N PHE A 156 -3.74 -2.89 -12.84
CA PHE A 156 -4.52 -2.28 -11.77
C PHE A 156 -5.67 -1.43 -12.33
N SER A 157 -6.78 -1.34 -11.59
CA SER A 157 -8.00 -0.65 -12.06
C SER A 157 -7.81 0.86 -12.24
N GLU A 158 -6.99 1.51 -11.43
CA GLU A 158 -6.60 2.90 -11.64
C GLU A 158 -5.61 2.98 -12.81
N TYR A 159 -6.17 3.07 -14.02
CA TYR A 159 -5.40 3.07 -15.26
C TYR A 159 -4.22 4.02 -15.21
N ASN A 160 -3.03 3.45 -15.40
CA ASN A 160 -1.79 4.17 -15.61
C ASN A 160 -1.62 5.35 -14.61
N SER A 161 -1.98 5.11 -13.34
CA SER A 161 -2.06 6.15 -12.32
C SER A 161 -0.73 6.30 -11.59
N PRO A 162 0.03 7.41 -11.75
CA PRO A 162 1.28 7.59 -11.01
C PRO A 162 1.07 7.63 -9.49
N THR A 163 -0.13 8.01 -9.04
CA THR A 163 -0.43 8.04 -7.61
C THR A 163 -0.71 6.65 -7.06
N TYR A 164 -1.61 5.89 -7.68
CA TYR A 164 -2.07 4.62 -7.12
C TYR A 164 -1.20 3.43 -7.48
N THR A 165 -0.50 3.44 -8.62
CA THR A 165 0.47 2.38 -8.95
C THR A 165 1.64 2.38 -7.98
N ILE A 166 2.14 3.56 -7.56
CA ILE A 166 3.20 3.64 -6.55
C ILE A 166 2.71 3.15 -5.19
N VAL A 167 1.47 3.48 -4.79
CA VAL A 167 0.87 2.92 -3.57
C VAL A 167 0.76 1.40 -3.65
N ALA A 168 0.35 0.85 -4.80
CA ALA A 168 0.27 -0.60 -4.98
C ALA A 168 1.65 -1.25 -4.88
N LEU A 169 2.69 -0.67 -5.50
CA LEU A 169 4.06 -1.18 -5.42
C LEU A 169 4.62 -1.12 -3.99
N ASP A 170 4.36 -0.04 -3.26
CA ASP A 170 4.76 0.11 -1.85
C ASP A 170 4.15 -1.00 -0.97
N GLU A 171 2.87 -1.30 -1.16
CA GLU A 171 2.18 -2.36 -0.42
C GLU A 171 2.61 -3.77 -0.86
N LEU A 172 2.87 -3.98 -2.15
CA LEU A 172 3.40 -5.26 -2.66
C LEU A 172 4.82 -5.53 -2.21
N ASP A 173 5.68 -4.51 -2.16
CA ASP A 173 7.01 -4.61 -1.55
C ASP A 173 6.90 -5.02 -0.08
N ARG A 174 5.99 -4.38 0.67
CA ARG A 174 5.71 -4.72 2.06
C ARG A 174 5.22 -6.17 2.21
N MET A 175 4.34 -6.64 1.33
CA MET A 175 3.90 -8.03 1.28
C MET A 175 5.08 -8.97 0.99
N LYS A 176 5.94 -8.69 0.00
CA LYS A 176 7.12 -9.52 -0.32
C LYS A 176 8.07 -9.68 0.85
N ARG A 177 8.20 -8.66 1.70
CA ARG A 177 9.06 -8.70 2.89
C ARG A 177 8.49 -9.55 4.03
N HIS A 178 7.17 -9.65 4.15
CA HIS A 178 6.53 -10.23 5.33
C HIS A 178 5.77 -11.54 5.08
N ILE A 179 5.30 -11.78 3.86
CA ILE A 179 4.54 -12.97 3.47
C ILE A 179 5.50 -13.96 2.81
N VAL A 180 5.66 -15.13 3.42
CA VAL A 180 6.70 -16.12 3.06
C VAL A 180 6.13 -17.40 2.45
N GLU A 181 4.82 -17.61 2.59
CA GLU A 181 4.10 -18.76 2.09
C GLU A 181 4.25 -18.87 0.57
N PRO A 182 4.73 -20.00 0.01
CA PRO A 182 5.15 -20.07 -1.39
C PRO A 182 4.07 -19.65 -2.41
N SER A 183 2.83 -20.10 -2.23
CA SER A 183 1.72 -19.78 -3.15
C SER A 183 1.33 -18.31 -3.09
N ALA A 184 1.29 -17.72 -1.89
CA ALA A 184 1.02 -16.30 -1.72
C ALA A 184 2.15 -15.45 -2.31
N LYS A 185 3.40 -15.82 -2.02
CA LYS A 185 4.58 -15.15 -2.55
C LYS A 185 4.59 -15.11 -4.07
N GLN A 186 4.25 -16.21 -4.74
CA GLN A 186 4.20 -16.25 -6.21
C GLN A 186 3.17 -15.25 -6.77
N MET A 187 1.98 -15.16 -6.19
CA MET A 187 0.96 -14.19 -6.60
C MET A 187 1.43 -12.75 -6.37
N ILE A 188 2.03 -12.48 -5.22
CA ILE A 188 2.56 -11.15 -4.86
C ILE A 188 3.69 -10.74 -5.82
N ASP A 189 4.62 -11.66 -6.14
CA ASP A 189 5.73 -11.39 -7.07
C ASP A 189 5.21 -11.06 -8.48
N SER A 190 4.16 -11.75 -8.94
CA SER A 190 3.52 -11.48 -10.22
C SER A 190 2.81 -10.11 -10.21
N LEU A 191 2.01 -9.80 -9.18
CA LEU A 191 1.38 -8.48 -9.01
C LEU A 191 2.41 -7.34 -8.97
N TYR A 192 3.55 -7.56 -8.30
CA TYR A 192 4.63 -6.59 -8.23
C TYR A 192 5.26 -6.35 -9.61
N SER A 193 5.44 -7.41 -10.40
CA SER A 193 5.96 -7.32 -11.76
C SER A 193 4.99 -6.57 -12.68
N ILE A 194 3.68 -6.83 -12.58
CA ILE A 194 2.63 -6.09 -13.30
C ILE A 194 2.71 -4.59 -12.99
N GLY A 195 2.86 -4.20 -11.72
CA GLY A 195 3.01 -2.79 -11.35
C GLY A 195 4.23 -2.12 -12.00
N TRP A 196 5.35 -2.83 -12.13
CA TRP A 196 6.53 -2.34 -12.83
C TRP A 196 6.38 -2.30 -14.34
N GLU A 197 5.71 -3.28 -14.94
CA GLU A 197 5.38 -3.29 -16.37
C GLU A 197 4.54 -2.07 -16.74
N MET A 198 3.53 -1.74 -15.91
CA MET A 198 2.73 -0.53 -16.08
C MET A 198 3.60 0.73 -16.09
N ILE A 199 4.59 0.86 -15.18
CA ILE A 199 5.52 2.00 -15.18
C ILE A 199 6.38 2.00 -16.44
N ALA A 200 7.06 0.89 -16.72
CA ALA A 200 8.11 0.80 -17.72
C ALA A 200 7.57 1.06 -19.14
N ARG A 201 6.41 0.48 -19.45
CA ARG A 201 5.74 0.66 -20.75
C ARG A 201 5.33 2.11 -20.97
N HIS A 202 4.97 2.85 -19.92
CA HIS A 202 4.51 4.24 -20.04
C HIS A 202 5.57 5.29 -19.71
N TYR A 203 6.79 4.90 -19.37
CA TYR A 203 7.87 5.85 -19.08
C TYR A 203 8.46 6.42 -20.37
N HIS A 204 8.49 7.74 -20.51
CA HIS A 204 9.11 8.44 -21.62
C HIS A 204 10.49 8.96 -21.20
N GLN A 205 11.53 8.23 -21.59
CA GLN A 205 12.91 8.47 -21.17
C GLN A 205 13.41 9.89 -21.49
N PRO A 206 13.18 10.47 -22.69
CA PRO A 206 13.71 11.79 -23.02
C PRO A 206 13.21 12.92 -22.11
N THR A 207 11.98 12.81 -21.58
CA THR A 207 11.40 13.82 -20.68
C THR A 207 11.46 13.41 -19.21
N GLY A 208 11.84 12.16 -18.92
CA GLY A 208 11.73 11.56 -17.60
C GLY A 208 10.29 11.48 -17.06
N GLN A 209 9.28 11.65 -17.91
CA GLN A 209 7.89 11.67 -17.49
C GLN A 209 7.22 10.31 -17.66
N TRP A 210 6.18 10.09 -16.87
CA TRP A 210 5.23 9.02 -17.08
C TRP A 210 4.16 9.51 -18.05
N ALA A 211 4.11 8.95 -19.25
CA ALA A 211 3.18 9.35 -20.29
C ALA A 211 1.74 8.96 -19.93
N GLY A 212 0.79 9.81 -20.34
CA GLY A 212 -0.63 9.66 -20.05
C GLY A 212 -1.37 8.80 -21.10
N PRO A 213 -2.70 8.60 -20.95
CA PRO A 213 -3.57 9.20 -19.94
C PRO A 213 -3.32 8.65 -18.53
N HIS A 214 -3.57 9.46 -17.50
CA HIS A 214 -3.51 9.02 -16.10
C HIS A 214 -4.88 9.05 -15.46
N SER A 215 -5.33 7.94 -14.89
CA SER A 215 -6.48 7.94 -14.00
C SER A 215 -6.08 8.48 -12.63
N ARG A 216 -6.97 9.29 -12.02
CA ARG A 216 -6.83 9.77 -10.64
C ARG A 216 -5.47 10.42 -10.35
N SER A 217 -4.92 11.17 -11.32
CA SER A 217 -3.71 11.95 -11.11
C SER A 217 -4.01 13.28 -10.43
N TYR A 218 -3.15 13.68 -9.51
CA TYR A 218 -3.25 14.93 -8.76
C TYR A 218 -2.14 15.93 -9.14
N SER A 219 -1.44 15.68 -10.24
CA SER A 219 -0.43 16.57 -10.83
C SER A 219 -0.25 16.25 -12.32
N SER A 220 0.16 17.24 -13.10
CA SER A 220 0.45 17.05 -14.53
C SER A 220 1.79 16.35 -14.79
N LEU A 221 2.71 16.38 -13.83
CA LEU A 221 4.04 15.77 -13.92
C LEU A 221 4.24 14.77 -12.78
N VAL A 222 5.13 13.81 -12.97
CA VAL A 222 5.54 12.93 -11.87
C VAL A 222 6.27 13.73 -10.78
N ARG A 223 6.02 13.36 -9.53
CA ARG A 223 6.64 14.04 -8.38
C ARG A 223 8.12 13.64 -8.24
N PRO A 224 8.97 14.49 -7.64
CA PRO A 224 10.40 14.19 -7.43
C PRO A 224 10.69 12.83 -6.79
N SER A 225 9.82 12.37 -5.88
CA SER A 225 9.94 11.06 -5.22
C SER A 225 9.92 9.88 -6.20
N PHE A 226 9.31 10.01 -7.38
CA PHE A 226 9.32 8.96 -8.41
C PHE A 226 10.73 8.71 -8.93
N TYR A 227 11.56 9.74 -9.07
CA TYR A 227 12.93 9.57 -9.54
C TYR A 227 13.82 8.88 -8.51
N ALA A 228 13.56 9.09 -7.22
CA ALA A 228 14.21 8.32 -6.15
C ALA A 228 13.89 6.82 -6.27
N ILE A 229 12.63 6.49 -6.57
CA ILE A 229 12.18 5.11 -6.81
C ILE A 229 12.89 4.50 -8.02
N LEU A 230 13.03 5.23 -9.13
CA LEU A 230 13.75 4.72 -10.31
C LEU A 230 15.23 4.51 -10.03
N LYS A 231 15.89 5.47 -9.36
CA LYS A 231 17.32 5.37 -9.00
C LYS A 231 17.56 4.18 -8.07
N GLU A 232 16.76 4.04 -7.02
CA GLU A 232 16.85 2.92 -6.08
C GLU A 232 16.54 1.59 -6.78
N GLY A 233 15.40 1.51 -7.47
CA GLY A 233 14.93 0.28 -8.12
C GLY A 233 15.83 -0.22 -9.24
N SER A 234 16.61 0.66 -9.85
CA SER A 234 17.59 0.29 -10.88
C SER A 234 19.01 0.07 -10.34
N ASN A 235 19.22 0.08 -9.02
CA ASN A 235 20.53 0.06 -8.39
C ASN A 235 21.47 1.15 -8.95
N GLY A 236 20.93 2.35 -9.18
CA GLY A 236 21.66 3.51 -9.67
C GLY A 236 21.88 3.56 -11.19
N LYS A 237 21.41 2.58 -11.98
CA LYS A 237 21.55 2.59 -13.44
C LYS A 237 20.76 3.73 -14.09
N ILE A 238 19.58 4.08 -13.55
CA ILE A 238 18.76 5.19 -14.04
C ILE A 238 19.16 6.48 -13.31
N VAL A 239 19.72 7.43 -14.05
CA VAL A 239 20.16 8.73 -13.54
C VAL A 239 19.21 9.81 -14.03
N THR A 240 18.53 10.48 -13.09
CA THR A 240 17.45 11.45 -13.36
C THR A 240 17.84 12.90 -13.07
N GLY A 241 19.03 13.12 -12.50
CA GLY A 241 19.50 14.44 -12.05
C GLY A 241 18.77 15.03 -10.83
N ILE A 242 17.77 14.33 -10.28
CA ILE A 242 16.99 14.78 -9.12
C ILE A 242 17.38 13.94 -7.90
N GLU A 243 17.88 14.60 -6.86
CA GLU A 243 18.24 13.97 -5.58
C GLU A 243 17.14 14.17 -4.54
N GLU A 244 16.16 13.28 -4.55
CA GLU A 244 15.13 13.19 -3.50
C GLU A 244 15.36 11.90 -2.70
N LYS A 245 15.08 11.93 -1.38
CA LYS A 245 15.10 10.73 -0.53
C LYS A 245 13.68 10.26 -0.26
N ARG A 246 13.46 8.95 -0.27
CA ARG A 246 12.21 8.37 0.20
C ARG A 246 12.07 8.58 1.71
N ARG A 247 10.82 8.88 2.14
CA ARG A 247 10.48 8.99 3.57
C ARG A 247 10.42 7.64 4.26
N ASP A 248 9.82 6.64 3.62
CA ASP A 248 9.83 5.26 4.09
C ASP A 248 11.14 4.60 3.64
N VAL A 249 11.98 4.24 4.62
CA VAL A 249 13.31 3.64 4.41
C VAL A 249 13.27 2.11 4.34
N LYS A 250 12.13 1.49 4.66
CA LYS A 250 11.96 0.03 4.67
C LYS A 250 11.59 -0.51 3.31
N ILE A 251 10.89 0.29 2.50
CA ILE A 251 10.51 -0.07 1.14
C ILE A 251 11.74 0.01 0.26
N LYS A 252 12.11 -1.13 -0.33
CA LYS A 252 13.29 -1.25 -1.19
C LYS A 252 12.90 -1.87 -2.51
N HIS A 253 12.47 -0.99 -3.39
CA HIS A 253 12.02 -1.36 -4.71
C HIS A 253 13.14 -1.96 -5.57
N GLN A 254 12.75 -2.86 -6.48
CA GLN A 254 13.64 -3.44 -7.47
C GLN A 254 12.90 -3.53 -8.80
N ILE A 255 13.44 -2.88 -9.83
CA ILE A 255 12.95 -2.99 -11.20
C ILE A 255 13.38 -4.36 -11.73
N PRO A 256 12.44 -5.18 -12.24
CA PRO A 256 12.80 -6.41 -12.93
C PRO A 256 13.79 -6.15 -14.08
N GLU A 257 14.88 -6.91 -14.16
CA GLU A 257 15.99 -6.64 -15.10
C GLU A 257 15.51 -6.59 -16.56
N TYR A 258 14.53 -7.42 -16.93
CA TYR A 258 13.95 -7.44 -18.28
C TYR A 258 13.23 -6.14 -18.66
N LEU A 259 12.87 -5.29 -17.70
CA LEU A 259 12.20 -4.00 -17.94
C LEU A 259 13.16 -2.82 -18.04
N LEU A 260 14.45 -2.99 -17.70
CA LEU A 260 15.39 -1.87 -17.69
C LEU A 260 15.57 -1.20 -19.06
N HIS A 261 15.42 -1.95 -20.14
CA HIS A 261 15.55 -1.43 -21.50
C HIS A 261 14.59 -0.27 -21.78
N TYR A 262 13.37 -0.27 -21.20
CA TYR A 262 12.41 0.82 -21.32
C TYR A 262 12.89 2.14 -20.72
N PHE A 263 13.78 2.09 -19.74
CA PHE A 263 14.29 3.27 -19.05
C PHE A 263 15.66 3.73 -19.56
N LEU A 264 16.45 2.82 -20.12
CA LEU A 264 17.85 3.08 -20.49
C LEU A 264 18.03 3.27 -22.00
N SER A 265 17.34 2.48 -22.80
CA SER A 265 17.50 2.45 -24.26
C SER A 265 16.19 2.10 -24.97
N PRO A 266 15.09 2.87 -24.75
CA PRO A 266 13.84 2.63 -25.45
C PRO A 266 13.95 2.97 -26.94
N GLU A 267 13.23 2.22 -27.76
CA GLU A 267 13.05 2.53 -29.19
C GLU A 267 11.85 3.47 -29.38
N TYR A 268 11.99 4.45 -30.27
CA TYR A 268 10.96 5.44 -30.61
C TYR A 268 10.73 5.54 -32.13
N PRO A 269 9.52 5.88 -32.59
CA PRO A 269 8.31 6.14 -31.80
C PRO A 269 7.75 4.86 -31.17
N ARG A 270 7.04 4.99 -30.05
CA ARG A 270 6.41 3.86 -29.35
C ARG A 270 4.94 4.17 -29.17
N THR A 271 4.10 3.15 -29.22
CA THR A 271 2.70 3.27 -28.85
C THR A 271 2.35 2.10 -27.96
N GLU A 272 1.82 2.39 -26.79
CA GLU A 272 1.36 1.39 -25.85
C GLU A 272 -0.15 1.31 -25.88
N ASN A 273 -0.67 0.10 -26.03
CA ASN A 273 -2.09 -0.19 -25.92
C ASN A 273 -2.32 -1.16 -24.76
N ASP A 274 -3.24 -0.81 -23.88
CA ASP A 274 -3.66 -1.63 -22.75
C ASP A 274 -5.14 -1.98 -22.87
N VAL A 275 -5.46 -3.27 -22.79
CA VAL A 275 -6.84 -3.78 -22.90
C VAL A 275 -7.36 -4.11 -21.50
N PHE A 276 -8.35 -3.34 -21.02
CA PHE A 276 -8.93 -3.45 -19.68
C PHE A 276 -10.12 -4.40 -19.62
N GLU A 277 -10.97 -4.35 -20.65
CA GLU A 277 -12.06 -5.30 -20.85
C GLU A 277 -11.74 -6.12 -22.08
N LYS A 278 -11.49 -7.42 -21.88
CA LYS A 278 -11.13 -8.35 -22.95
C LYS A 278 -12.34 -8.78 -23.78
N VAL A 279 -13.54 -8.59 -23.26
CA VAL A 279 -14.82 -8.96 -23.89
C VAL A 279 -15.45 -7.72 -24.54
N GLU A 280 -16.14 -7.92 -25.67
CA GLU A 280 -16.78 -6.85 -26.43
C GLU A 280 -17.96 -6.18 -25.67
N PRO A 281 -18.10 -4.83 -25.73
CA PRO A 281 -17.17 -3.88 -26.36
C PRO A 281 -15.88 -3.71 -25.53
N GLN A 282 -14.72 -3.85 -26.18
CA GLN A 282 -13.43 -3.70 -25.51
C GLN A 282 -13.20 -2.27 -25.00
N VAL A 283 -12.50 -2.16 -23.87
CA VAL A 283 -12.01 -0.88 -23.32
C VAL A 283 -10.50 -0.87 -23.47
N ILE A 284 -9.99 0.04 -24.31
CA ILE A 284 -8.57 0.15 -24.65
C ILE A 284 -8.05 1.55 -24.25
N GLY A 285 -6.95 1.57 -23.50
CA GLY A 285 -6.16 2.78 -23.25
C GLY A 285 -4.97 2.83 -24.21
N THR A 286 -4.71 3.99 -24.81
CA THR A 286 -3.58 4.19 -25.72
C THR A 286 -2.70 5.33 -25.24
N CYS A 287 -1.39 5.09 -25.22
CA CYS A 287 -0.34 6.08 -24.95
C CYS A 287 0.62 6.14 -26.16
N TYR A 288 1.03 7.35 -26.54
CA TYR A 288 1.98 7.61 -27.64
C TYR A 288 3.31 8.16 -27.12
#